data_AF-A0A945Y332-F1
#
_entry.id   AF-A0A945Y332-F1
#
_cell.length_a   1.000
_cell.length_b   1.000
_cell.length_c   1.000
_cell.angle_alpha   90.00
_cell.angle_beta   90.00
_cell.angle_gamma   90.00
#
_symmetry.space_group_name_H-M   'P 1'
#
loop_
_entity.id
_entity.type
_entity.pdbx_description
1 polymer ?
#
loop_
_entity_poly.entity_id
_entity_poly.type
_entity_poly.pdbx_seq_one_letter_code
_entity_poly.pdbx_strand_id
1 'polypeptide(L)'
;MSESKLTFDLELDENNVPKNIVMNSTDKQAVNINLKSLMIAGWDAKTKETLRVDLWTKDMMVNEMFIMYHQTLMSMANTLEKSTGHDKLAGALKDYCEFFAEQTKIIEPK
;
A
#
# COMPACT_ATOMS: atom_id res chain seq x y z
N MET A 1 -26.29 2.88 13.66
CA MET A 1 -25.25 3.07 12.63
C MET A 1 -23.96 3.43 13.35
N SER A 2 -22.88 2.71 13.10
CA SER A 2 -21.54 3.08 13.56
C SER A 2 -20.80 3.70 12.39
N GLU A 3 -20.45 4.97 12.48
CA GLU A 3 -19.56 5.63 11.55
C GLU A 3 -18.14 5.49 12.08
N SER A 4 -17.22 4.95 11.28
CA SER A 4 -15.78 4.99 11.57
C SER A 4 -15.10 5.82 10.49
N LYS A 5 -14.23 6.73 10.91
CA LYS A 5 -13.43 7.58 10.02
C LYS A 5 -11.98 7.16 10.14
N LEU A 6 -11.33 7.09 8.99
CA LEU A 6 -9.89 6.94 8.86
C LEU A 6 -9.35 8.21 8.22
N THR A 7 -8.42 8.88 8.89
CA THR A 7 -7.81 10.13 8.42
C THR A 7 -6.30 9.97 8.27
N PHE A 8 -5.77 10.69 7.28
CA PHE A 8 -4.34 10.74 6.99
C PHE A 8 -3.93 12.21 6.96
N ASP A 9 -3.22 12.63 7.99
CA ASP A 9 -2.74 14.00 8.15
C ASP A 9 -1.35 14.09 7.51
N LEU A 10 -1.22 14.97 6.52
CA LEU A 10 0.02 15.16 5.76
C LEU A 10 0.71 16.44 6.21
N GLU A 11 1.97 16.33 6.63
CA GLU A 11 2.86 17.47 6.75
C GLU A 11 3.65 17.60 5.44
N LEU A 12 3.44 18.68 4.71
CA LEU A 12 4.09 18.91 3.42
C LEU A 12 5.25 19.90 3.53
N ASP A 13 6.22 19.79 2.64
CA ASP A 13 7.25 20.80 2.46
C ASP A 13 6.83 21.92 1.49
N GLU A 14 7.74 22.87 1.25
CA GLU A 14 7.55 24.00 0.34
C GLU A 14 7.28 23.61 -1.13
N ASN A 15 7.60 22.36 -1.51
CA ASN A 15 7.37 21.79 -2.84
C ASN A 15 6.18 20.80 -2.84
N ASN A 16 5.34 20.80 -1.80
CA ASN A 16 4.22 19.88 -1.60
C ASN A 16 4.63 18.39 -1.50
N VAL A 17 5.86 18.09 -1.09
CA VAL A 17 6.32 16.72 -0.84
C VAL A 17 6.04 16.35 0.62
N PRO A 18 5.44 15.17 0.91
CA PRO A 18 5.24 14.71 2.28
C PRO A 18 6.55 14.62 3.07
N LYS A 19 6.58 15.27 4.23
CA LYS A 19 7.59 15.09 5.29
C LYS A 19 7.15 14.05 6.30
N ASN A 20 5.85 14.06 6.65
CA ASN A 20 5.27 13.11 7.58
C ASN A 20 3.83 12.76 7.16
N ILE A 21 3.41 11.54 7.46
CA ILE A 21 2.06 11.02 7.21
C ILE A 21 1.58 10.39 8.52
N VAL A 22 0.51 10.93 9.11
CA VAL A 22 -0.05 10.40 10.36
C VAL A 22 -1.41 9.78 10.10
N MET A 23 -1.58 8.51 10.44
CA MET A 23 -2.84 7.79 10.34
C MET A 23 -3.58 7.77 11.68
N ASN A 24 -4.87 8.11 11.64
CA ASN A 24 -5.76 8.11 12.80
C ASN A 24 -7.10 7.45 12.44
N SER A 25 -7.71 6.72 13.38
CA SER A 25 -9.05 6.15 13.25
C SER A 25 -9.94 6.49 14.46
N THR A 26 -11.22 6.77 14.21
CA THR A 26 -12.16 7.15 15.27
C THR A 26 -12.55 5.98 16.19
N ASP A 27 -12.40 4.75 15.71
CA ASP A 27 -12.56 3.52 16.50
C ASP A 27 -11.33 3.20 17.37
N LYS A 28 -10.31 4.06 17.35
CA LYS A 28 -9.06 3.95 18.12
C LYS A 28 -8.21 2.73 17.79
N GLN A 29 -8.44 2.07 16.65
CA GLN A 29 -7.56 0.99 16.15
C GLN A 29 -6.23 1.53 15.59
N ALA A 30 -6.22 2.78 15.12
CA ALA A 30 -5.01 3.52 14.73
C ALA A 30 -5.03 4.88 15.41
N VAL A 31 -4.01 5.19 16.23
CA VAL A 31 -3.89 6.48 16.92
C VAL A 31 -2.45 6.96 16.78
N ASN A 32 -2.26 8.10 16.11
CA ASN A 32 -0.95 8.72 15.86
C ASN A 32 0.08 7.76 15.25
N ILE A 33 -0.33 6.95 14.27
CA ILE A 33 0.59 6.03 13.59
C ILE A 33 1.35 6.81 12.51
N ASN A 34 2.67 6.93 12.66
CA ASN A 34 3.51 7.54 11.64
C ASN A 34 3.76 6.55 10.50
N LEU A 35 3.49 6.98 9.28
CA LEU A 35 3.71 6.23 8.05
C LEU A 35 4.80 6.94 7.21
N LYS A 36 5.68 6.14 6.60
CA LYS A 36 6.63 6.63 5.59
C LYS A 36 6.08 6.55 4.17
N SER A 37 5.03 5.77 3.95
CA SER A 37 4.34 5.68 2.66
C SER A 37 2.91 5.21 2.85
N LEU A 38 2.06 5.59 1.89
CA LEU A 38 0.64 5.35 1.87
C LEU A 38 0.20 5.16 0.41
N MET A 39 -0.48 4.05 0.14
CA MET A 39 -1.18 3.81 -1.12
C MET A 39 -2.66 3.61 -0.82
N ILE A 40 -3.50 4.45 -1.41
CA ILE A 40 -4.95 4.32 -1.35
C ILE A 40 -5.46 4.15 -2.77
N ALA A 41 -6.22 3.08 -3.01
CA ALA A 41 -6.92 2.84 -4.25
C ALA A 41 -8.41 2.62 -3.98
N GLY A 42 -9.26 3.27 -4.77
CA GLY A 42 -10.71 3.14 -4.68
C GLY A 42 -11.32 2.96 -6.06
N TRP A 43 -12.28 2.03 -6.16
CA TRP A 43 -13.06 1.85 -7.39
C TRP A 43 -14.24 2.83 -7.41
N ASP A 44 -14.23 3.77 -8.34
CA ASP A 44 -15.36 4.67 -8.54
C ASP A 44 -16.43 4.00 -9.39
N ALA A 45 -17.56 3.69 -8.76
CA ALA A 45 -18.69 3.04 -9.40
C ALA A 45 -19.35 3.87 -10.50
N LYS A 46 -19.18 5.20 -10.50
CA LYS A 46 -19.77 6.11 -11.49
C LYS A 46 -18.94 6.17 -12.76
N THR A 47 -17.64 6.43 -12.63
CA THR A 47 -16.72 6.55 -13.78
C THR A 47 -16.22 5.20 -14.27
N LYS A 48 -16.33 4.14 -13.45
CA LYS A 48 -15.76 2.80 -13.71
C LYS A 48 -14.24 2.83 -13.83
N GLU A 49 -13.61 3.62 -12.97
CA GLU A 49 -12.17 3.79 -12.92
C GLU A 49 -11.63 3.55 -11.51
N THR A 50 -10.34 3.21 -11.41
CA THR A 50 -9.63 3.14 -10.14
C THR A 50 -8.99 4.49 -9.86
N LEU A 51 -9.49 5.18 -8.84
CA LEU A 51 -8.86 6.37 -8.27
C LEU A 51 -7.72 5.95 -7.36
N ARG A 52 -6.58 6.64 -7.44
CA ARG A 52 -5.38 6.27 -6.70
C ARG A 52 -4.65 7.48 -6.13
N VAL A 53 -4.15 7.34 -4.92
CA VAL A 53 -3.25 8.28 -4.24
C VAL A 53 -2.06 7.47 -3.72
N ASP A 54 -0.87 7.82 -4.19
CA ASP A 54 0.40 7.25 -3.73
C ASP A 54 1.24 8.37 -3.12
N LEU A 55 1.61 8.23 -1.86
CA LEU A 55 2.41 9.21 -1.12
C LEU A 55 3.55 8.49 -0.42
N TRP A 56 4.71 9.13 -0.36
CA TRP A 56 5.84 8.67 0.45
C TRP A 56 6.62 9.86 0.99
N THR A 57 7.23 9.66 2.15
CA THR A 57 8.07 10.66 2.80
C THR A 57 9.46 10.68 2.17
N LYS A 58 10.13 11.83 2.21
CA LYS A 58 11.49 11.98 1.66
C LYS A 58 12.54 11.08 2.32
N ASP A 59 12.33 10.70 3.57
CA ASP A 59 13.25 9.88 4.37
C ASP A 59 12.98 8.36 4.23
N MET A 60 11.99 7.96 3.43
CA MET A 60 11.78 6.56 3.13
C MET A 60 12.93 6.02 2.28
N MET A 61 13.63 5.02 2.81
CA MET A 61 14.74 4.39 2.10
C MET A 61 14.21 3.55 0.93
N VAL A 62 15.00 3.47 -0.15
CA VAL A 62 14.65 2.66 -1.33
C VAL A 62 14.38 1.20 -0.96
N ASN A 63 15.16 0.63 -0.02
CA ASN A 63 14.93 -0.74 0.45
C ASN A 63 13.60 -0.90 1.21
N GLU A 64 13.20 0.09 2.04
CA GLU A 64 11.89 0.09 2.69
C GLU A 64 10.77 0.13 1.64
N MET A 65 10.96 0.89 0.56
CA MET A 65 9.99 0.97 -0.53
C MET A 65 9.86 -0.37 -1.27
N PHE A 66 10.97 -1.06 -1.57
CA PHE A 66 10.90 -2.40 -2.17
C PHE A 66 10.15 -3.38 -1.28
N ILE A 67 10.40 -3.38 0.03
CA ILE A 67 9.68 -4.22 0.98
C ILE A 67 8.18 -3.90 0.96
N MET A 68 7.80 -2.62 0.99
CA MET A 68 6.40 -2.20 0.92
C MET A 68 5.73 -2.71 -0.36
N TYR A 69 6.32 -2.45 -1.52
CA TYR A 69 5.76 -2.89 -2.81
C TYR A 69 5.60 -4.41 -2.86
N HIS A 70 6.61 -5.17 -2.44
CA HIS A 70 6.52 -6.63 -2.40
C HIS A 70 5.37 -7.11 -1.52
N GLN A 71 5.25 -6.60 -0.29
CA GLN A 71 4.19 -6.98 0.64
C GLN A 71 2.80 -6.57 0.13
N THR A 72 2.68 -5.40 -0.51
CA THR A 72 1.44 -4.95 -1.13
C THR A 72 1.06 -5.84 -2.32
N LEU A 73 1.99 -6.16 -3.22
CA LEU A 73 1.75 -7.06 -4.36
C LEU A 73 1.29 -8.45 -3.91
N MET A 74 1.97 -9.03 -2.92
CA MET A 74 1.56 -10.31 -2.32
C MET A 74 0.15 -10.24 -1.72
N SER A 75 -0.18 -9.15 -1.02
CA SER A 75 -1.52 -8.94 -0.46
C SER A 75 -2.58 -8.75 -1.54
N MET A 76 -2.25 -8.09 -2.65
CA MET A 76 -3.13 -7.95 -3.81
C MET A 76 -3.37 -9.30 -4.49
N ALA A 77 -2.37 -10.17 -4.60
CA ALA A 77 -2.56 -11.52 -5.12
C ALA A 77 -3.57 -12.32 -4.29
N ASN A 78 -3.42 -12.27 -2.97
CA ASN A 78 -4.36 -12.92 -2.05
C ASN A 78 -5.77 -12.34 -2.14
N THR A 79 -5.89 -11.02 -2.30
CA THR A 79 -7.19 -10.35 -2.45
C THR A 79 -7.82 -10.64 -3.81
N LEU A 80 -7.03 -10.72 -4.88
CA LEU A 80 -7.48 -11.08 -6.22
C LEU A 80 -8.10 -12.48 -6.23
N GLU A 81 -7.41 -13.45 -5.62
CA GLU A 81 -7.91 -14.82 -5.43
C GLU A 81 -9.27 -14.80 -4.72
N LYS A 82 -9.35 -14.15 -3.56
CA LYS A 82 -10.58 -14.12 -2.74
C LYS A 82 -11.74 -13.40 -3.40
N SER A 83 -11.48 -12.33 -4.14
CA SER A 83 -12.53 -11.47 -4.72
C SER A 83 -13.03 -11.97 -6.07
N THR A 84 -12.23 -12.74 -6.81
CA THR A 84 -12.57 -13.19 -8.17
C THR A 84 -12.64 -14.70 -8.33
N GLY A 85 -12.05 -15.48 -7.41
CA GLY A 85 -11.90 -16.94 -7.54
C GLY A 85 -10.89 -17.36 -8.61
N HIS A 86 -10.06 -16.45 -9.12
CA HIS A 86 -9.16 -16.73 -10.24
C HIS A 86 -7.76 -17.18 -9.78
N ASP A 87 -7.68 -18.38 -9.20
CA ASP A 87 -6.48 -18.90 -8.51
C ASP A 87 -5.22 -18.91 -9.36
N LYS A 88 -5.32 -19.26 -10.65
CA LYS A 88 -4.16 -19.27 -11.56
C LYS A 88 -3.53 -17.89 -11.75
N LEU A 89 -4.36 -16.85 -11.78
CA LEU A 89 -3.90 -15.48 -11.98
C LEU A 89 -3.30 -14.93 -10.69
N ALA A 90 -3.91 -15.24 -9.55
CA ALA A 90 -3.34 -14.95 -8.25
C ALA A 90 -2.00 -15.67 -8.04
N GLY A 91 -1.89 -16.94 -8.45
CA GLY A 91 -0.65 -17.71 -8.45
C GLY A 91 0.45 -17.03 -9.25
N ALA A 92 0.18 -16.66 -10.50
CA ALA A 92 1.16 -15.94 -11.33
C ALA A 92 1.63 -14.61 -10.70
N LEU A 93 0.76 -13.90 -9.98
CA LEU A 93 1.15 -12.68 -9.27
C LEU A 93 2.04 -12.98 -8.05
N LYS A 94 1.82 -14.10 -7.34
CA LYS A 94 2.69 -14.57 -6.26
C LYS A 94 4.07 -14.96 -6.81
N ASP A 95 4.11 -15.70 -7.91
CA ASP A 95 5.37 -16.07 -8.59
C ASP A 95 6.16 -14.81 -9.00
N TYR A 96 5.46 -13.77 -9.51
CA TYR A 96 6.12 -12.50 -9.80
C TYR A 96 6.64 -11.80 -8.54
N CYS A 97 5.98 -11.93 -7.39
CA CYS A 97 6.50 -11.38 -6.14
C CYS A 97 7.79 -12.07 -5.70
N GLU A 98 7.92 -13.39 -5.90
CA GLU A 98 9.18 -14.11 -5.67
C GLU A 98 10.30 -13.55 -6.54
N PHE A 99 10.05 -13.42 -7.85
CA PHE A 99 10.98 -12.77 -8.77
C PHE A 99 11.34 -11.34 -8.34
N PHE A 100 10.33 -10.53 -7.96
CA PHE A 100 10.54 -9.16 -7.49
C PHE A 100 11.46 -9.13 -6.25
N ALA A 101 11.27 -10.06 -5.31
CA ALA A 101 12.06 -10.12 -4.09
C ALA A 101 13.54 -10.43 -4.37
N GLU A 102 13.80 -11.33 -5.32
CA GLU A 102 15.17 -11.66 -5.76
C GLU A 102 15.84 -10.49 -6.46
N GLN A 103 15.13 -9.84 -7.42
CA GLN A 103 15.69 -8.72 -8.18
C GLN A 103 15.98 -7.51 -7.30
N THR A 104 15.13 -7.26 -6.30
CA THR A 104 15.30 -6.14 -5.36
C THR A 104 16.24 -6.47 -4.19
N LYS A 105 16.66 -7.74 -4.06
CA LYS A 105 17.52 -8.26 -2.98
C LYS A 105 16.96 -8.03 -1.58
N ILE A 106 15.64 -7.92 -1.45
CA ILE A 106 14.96 -7.83 -0.14
C ILE A 106 14.90 -9.20 0.55
N ILE A 107 15.05 -10.28 -0.21
CA ILE A 107 15.22 -11.65 0.26
C ILE A 107 16.46 -12.20 -0.47
N GLU A 108 17.34 -12.90 0.24
CA GLU A 108 18.46 -13.60 -0.39
C GLU A 108 17.95 -14.91 -1.03
N PRO A 109 18.41 -15.25 -2.25
CA PRO A 109 18.06 -16.52 -2.88
C PRO A 109 18.55 -17.68 -1.98
N LYS A 110 17.70 -18.70 -1.82
CA LYS A 110 18.02 -19.92 -1.06
C LYS A 110 19.06 -20.78 -1.76
#